data_AF-A0A1Y0ERW7-F1
#
_entry.id   AF-A0A1Y0ERW7-F1
#
_cell.length_a   1.000
_cell.length_b   1.000
_cell.length_c   1.000
_cell.angle_alpha   90.00
_cell.angle_beta   90.00
_cell.angle_gamma   90.00
#
_symmetry.space_group_name_H-M   'P 1'
#
loop_
_entity.id
_entity.type
_entity.pdbx_description
1 polymer ?
#
loop_
_entity_poly.entity_id
_entity_poly.type
_entity_poly.pdbx_seq_one_letter_code
_entity_poly.pdbx_strand_id
1 'polypeptide(L)'
;MQPPPIHGQRLGARHRSHDGQRTPCRRLPWFAHAPHPIEASVAGWAMLIGLRHEQEHPSFAMSHSPALDAPHGERMLDDRVPHSLAIWMGLTTQSPASFRQYFDGMDELAAFGAIQRDLGTNFIDPDWFYWDFHAQPQPVASFVQELDCQPETQALVLKAARAKGLTEVNAFFCHVEARFHEAEPERRYNDLLFLGNFPD
;
A
#
# COMPACT_ATOMS: atom_id res chain seq x y z
N MET A 1 37.17 33.76 26.95
CA MET A 1 37.14 34.65 25.77
C MET A 1 36.64 33.82 24.59
N GLN A 2 35.41 34.09 24.13
CA GLN A 2 34.83 33.54 22.90
C GLN A 2 35.07 34.53 21.75
N PRO A 3 35.31 34.08 20.51
CA PRO A 3 35.07 34.90 19.32
C PRO A 3 33.57 34.87 18.90
N PRO A 4 33.08 35.93 18.24
CA PRO A 4 31.64 36.21 17.99
C PRO A 4 31.07 35.53 16.73
N PRO A 5 29.74 35.56 16.51
CA PRO A 5 29.06 34.94 15.38
C PRO A 5 29.03 35.84 14.14
N ILE A 6 28.96 35.26 12.94
CA ILE A 6 28.73 36.00 11.68
C ILE A 6 27.36 35.63 11.11
N HIS A 7 26.54 36.67 10.94
CA HIS A 7 25.25 36.70 10.24
C HIS A 7 25.43 37.09 8.77
N GLY A 8 24.48 36.65 7.93
CA GLY A 8 24.18 37.17 6.58
C GLY A 8 24.82 36.36 5.44
N GLN A 9 24.18 36.09 4.31
CA GLN A 9 23.12 36.84 3.64
C GLN A 9 22.20 35.96 2.77
N ARG A 10 21.00 36.48 2.60
CA ARG A 10 19.98 36.16 1.61
C ARG A 10 20.26 37.01 0.35
N LEU A 11 20.14 36.46 -0.85
CA LEU A 11 19.59 37.08 -2.07
C LEU A 11 19.82 36.19 -3.30
N GLY A 12 18.78 36.03 -4.13
CA GLY A 12 18.87 35.31 -5.41
C GLY A 12 17.51 34.87 -5.94
N ALA A 13 16.71 35.83 -6.39
CA ALA A 13 15.38 35.61 -6.92
C ALA A 13 15.37 35.06 -8.35
N ARG A 14 14.43 34.13 -8.58
CA ARG A 14 13.65 33.85 -9.82
C ARG A 14 14.42 33.52 -11.11
N HIS A 15 14.21 32.29 -11.57
CA HIS A 15 13.78 32.08 -12.96
C HIS A 15 12.57 31.14 -12.96
N ARG A 16 11.44 31.64 -13.46
CA ARG A 16 10.34 30.82 -13.98
C ARG A 16 10.77 30.37 -15.37
N SER A 17 10.59 29.09 -15.70
CA SER A 17 9.96 28.61 -16.94
C SER A 17 9.86 27.09 -17.00
N HIS A 18 8.64 26.67 -17.31
CA HIS A 18 8.19 25.49 -18.08
C HIS A 18 8.24 24.06 -17.53
N ASP A 19 7.14 23.41 -17.95
CA ASP A 19 6.75 22.02 -18.00
C ASP A 19 6.35 21.29 -16.70
N GLY A 20 5.03 21.14 -16.61
CA GLY A 20 4.37 20.19 -15.76
C GLY A 20 4.68 18.78 -16.22
N GLN A 21 5.45 18.07 -15.40
CA GLN A 21 5.29 16.67 -15.07
C GLN A 21 5.75 16.57 -13.62
N ARG A 22 4.78 16.54 -12.69
CA ARG A 22 5.09 16.22 -11.29
C ARG A 22 5.12 14.70 -11.18
N THR A 23 6.30 14.20 -10.91
CA THR A 23 6.59 12.80 -10.59
C THR A 23 5.63 12.29 -9.50
N PRO A 24 5.01 11.11 -9.67
CA PRO A 24 4.39 10.42 -8.54
C PRO A 24 5.44 10.15 -7.46
N CYS A 25 5.01 9.91 -6.21
CA CYS A 25 5.86 9.55 -5.08
C CYS A 25 7.05 8.71 -5.55
N ARG A 26 8.27 9.19 -5.28
CA ARG A 26 9.49 8.66 -5.86
C ARG A 26 9.54 7.17 -5.59
N ARG A 27 9.38 6.36 -6.63
CA ARG A 27 9.66 4.92 -6.67
C ARG A 27 10.90 4.61 -5.83
N LEU A 28 10.71 4.01 -4.67
CA LEU A 28 11.74 3.18 -4.07
C LEU A 28 11.69 1.82 -4.77
N PRO A 29 12.80 1.33 -5.32
CA PRO A 29 12.92 -0.07 -5.71
C PRO A 29 13.09 -0.88 -4.42
N TRP A 30 12.00 -1.33 -3.81
CA TRP A 30 12.11 -2.25 -2.68
C TRP A 30 12.43 -3.65 -3.19
N PHE A 31 13.66 -4.08 -2.89
CA PHE A 31 14.06 -5.48 -2.99
C PHE A 31 13.18 -6.28 -2.03
N ALA A 32 12.30 -7.11 -2.57
CA ALA A 32 11.81 -8.27 -1.86
C ALA A 32 13.02 -9.01 -1.29
N HIS A 33 13.11 -9.11 0.03
CA HIS A 33 14.07 -10.01 0.66
C HIS A 33 13.88 -11.41 0.06
N ALA A 34 14.89 -11.86 -0.68
CA ALA A 34 14.90 -13.17 -1.31
C ALA A 34 14.68 -14.26 -0.24
N PRO A 35 13.74 -15.21 -0.42
CA PRO A 35 13.69 -16.38 0.43
C PRO A 35 14.92 -17.25 0.16
N HIS A 36 15.66 -17.59 1.21
CA HIS A 36 16.66 -18.66 1.15
C HIS A 36 16.00 -19.99 0.72
N PRO A 37 16.67 -20.82 -0.09
CA PRO A 37 16.07 -22.02 -0.67
C PRO A 37 15.95 -23.12 0.38
N ILE A 38 14.72 -23.59 0.61
CA ILE A 38 14.46 -24.89 1.23
C ILE A 38 14.39 -25.92 0.11
N GLU A 39 15.28 -26.89 0.17
CA GLU A 39 15.26 -28.09 -0.66
C GLU A 39 13.93 -28.84 -0.52
N ALA A 40 13.30 -29.17 -1.65
CA ALA A 40 12.39 -30.30 -1.74
C ALA A 40 12.47 -30.92 -3.13
N SER A 41 13.24 -32.00 -3.20
CA SER A 41 13.12 -33.04 -4.21
C SER A 41 11.77 -33.76 -4.01
N VAL A 42 11.05 -34.07 -5.09
CA VAL A 42 10.57 -35.42 -5.45
C VAL A 42 9.68 -35.34 -6.70
N ALA A 43 10.19 -36.00 -7.73
CA ALA A 43 9.57 -36.75 -8.81
C ALA A 43 8.05 -36.66 -9.11
N GLY A 44 7.79 -36.44 -10.41
CA GLY A 44 7.03 -37.39 -11.24
C GLY A 44 5.54 -37.11 -11.38
N TRP A 45 5.10 -36.76 -12.59
CA TRP A 45 4.30 -37.62 -13.48
C TRP A 45 4.02 -36.84 -14.78
N ALA A 46 4.44 -37.42 -15.90
CA ALA A 46 4.18 -36.95 -17.25
C ALA A 46 3.31 -37.98 -17.98
N MET A 47 2.37 -37.48 -18.79
CA MET A 47 1.82 -38.02 -20.06
C MET A 47 0.31 -37.73 -20.16
N LEU A 48 -0.06 -36.82 -21.09
CA LEU A 48 -0.71 -37.07 -22.40
C LEU A 48 -2.24 -37.08 -22.24
N ILE A 49 -3.07 -36.37 -23.00
CA ILE A 49 -3.30 -36.23 -24.45
C ILE A 49 -4.20 -34.96 -24.57
N GLY A 50 -4.24 -34.08 -25.57
CA GLY A 50 -3.71 -34.00 -26.92
C GLY A 50 -4.50 -32.91 -27.69
N LEU A 51 -4.15 -32.77 -28.98
CA LEU A 51 -4.88 -32.11 -30.07
C LEU A 51 -4.76 -30.57 -30.23
N ARG A 52 -3.92 -30.28 -31.22
CA ARG A 52 -3.65 -29.08 -32.00
C ARG A 52 -4.88 -28.66 -32.83
N HIS A 53 -5.24 -27.38 -32.83
CA HIS A 53 -5.62 -26.67 -34.07
C HIS A 53 -5.50 -25.15 -33.91
N GLU A 54 -4.93 -24.54 -34.94
CA GLU A 54 -4.68 -23.11 -35.16
C GLU A 54 -5.99 -22.31 -35.28
N GLN A 55 -6.02 -21.06 -34.81
CA GLN A 55 -6.13 -19.87 -35.69
C GLN A 55 -6.29 -18.53 -34.93
N GLU A 56 -5.42 -17.59 -35.31
CA GLU A 56 -5.66 -16.17 -35.61
C GLU A 56 -6.05 -15.17 -34.49
N HIS A 57 -5.09 -14.30 -34.15
CA HIS A 57 -5.35 -12.91 -33.74
C HIS A 57 -5.74 -12.07 -34.98
N PRO A 58 -6.71 -11.15 -34.86
CA PRO A 58 -6.32 -9.74 -34.76
C PRO A 58 -7.22 -8.86 -33.88
N SER A 59 -6.69 -7.68 -33.57
CA SER A 59 -7.34 -6.48 -33.01
C SER A 59 -7.60 -6.46 -31.50
N PHE A 60 -6.55 -6.03 -30.79
CA PHE A 60 -6.62 -5.45 -29.46
C PHE A 60 -7.37 -4.12 -29.52
N ALA A 61 -8.70 -4.17 -29.46
CA ALA A 61 -9.50 -3.02 -29.04
C ALA A 61 -9.36 -2.92 -27.52
N MET A 62 -8.84 -1.79 -27.03
CA MET A 62 -8.94 -1.41 -25.62
C MET A 62 -10.42 -1.23 -25.27
N SER A 63 -11.08 -2.34 -24.94
CA SER A 63 -12.34 -2.31 -24.22
C SER A 63 -12.02 -1.86 -22.82
N HIS A 64 -12.37 -0.62 -22.50
CA HIS A 64 -12.63 -0.20 -21.13
C HIS A 64 -13.48 -1.28 -20.48
N SER A 65 -12.88 -2.08 -19.58
CA SER A 65 -13.66 -2.98 -18.74
C SER A 65 -14.61 -2.11 -17.92
N PRO A 66 -15.93 -2.15 -18.16
CA PRO A 66 -16.85 -1.56 -17.22
C PRO A 66 -16.65 -2.34 -15.92
N ALA A 67 -16.40 -1.63 -14.83
CA ALA A 67 -16.37 -2.22 -13.51
C ALA A 67 -17.58 -3.17 -13.40
N LEU A 68 -17.32 -4.43 -13.04
CA LEU A 68 -18.39 -5.32 -12.66
C LEU A 68 -19.08 -4.67 -11.46
N ASP A 69 -20.21 -4.01 -11.72
CA ASP A 69 -21.17 -3.55 -10.72
C ASP A 69 -21.75 -4.82 -10.07
N ALA A 70 -21.05 -5.33 -9.06
CA ALA A 70 -21.60 -6.34 -8.17
C ALA A 70 -22.65 -5.68 -7.26
N PRO A 71 -23.90 -6.18 -7.21
CA PRO A 71 -24.84 -5.69 -6.21
C PRO A 71 -24.59 -6.39 -4.86
N HIS A 72 -24.73 -5.60 -3.78
CA HIS A 72 -24.83 -5.97 -2.36
C HIS A 72 -23.55 -5.86 -1.51
N GLY A 73 -23.16 -4.62 -1.28
CA GLY A 73 -22.22 -4.15 -0.26
C GLY A 73 -21.74 -2.77 -0.70
N GLU A 74 -21.84 -1.74 0.15
CA GLU A 74 -21.22 -0.45 -0.14
C GLU A 74 -19.71 -0.72 -0.30
N ARG A 75 -19.15 -0.48 -1.50
CA ARG A 75 -17.72 -0.75 -1.76
C ARG A 75 -16.91 0.05 -0.76
N MET A 76 -16.24 -0.62 0.16
CA MET A 76 -15.56 0.06 1.26
C MET A 76 -14.28 0.75 0.78
N LEU A 77 -13.65 0.24 -0.27
CA LEU A 77 -12.46 0.83 -0.89
C LEU A 77 -12.78 1.44 -2.25
N ASP A 78 -12.62 2.76 -2.37
CA ASP A 78 -12.56 3.48 -3.65
C ASP A 78 -11.10 3.71 -4.02
N ASP A 79 -10.61 2.95 -5.00
CA ASP A 79 -9.22 2.90 -5.49
C ASP A 79 -8.96 3.86 -6.67
N ARG A 80 -9.82 4.86 -6.85
CA ARG A 80 -9.75 5.83 -7.95
C ARG A 80 -9.81 7.26 -7.46
N VAL A 81 -9.17 7.52 -6.31
CA VAL A 81 -9.17 8.83 -5.67
C VAL A 81 -7.76 9.41 -5.70
N PRO A 82 -7.39 10.16 -6.75
CA PRO A 82 -6.08 10.79 -6.83
C PRO A 82 -5.78 11.65 -5.61
N HIS A 83 -4.50 11.72 -5.24
CA HIS A 83 -4.01 12.52 -4.11
C HIS A 83 -4.61 12.12 -2.76
N SER A 84 -4.93 10.84 -2.58
CA SER A 84 -5.48 10.28 -1.34
C SER A 84 -4.73 9.02 -0.95
N LEU A 85 -4.43 8.90 0.34
CA LEU A 85 -3.76 7.75 0.95
C LEU A 85 -4.64 7.18 2.06
N ALA A 86 -5.05 5.93 1.94
CA ALA A 86 -5.73 5.19 2.99
C ALA A 86 -4.70 4.41 3.81
N ILE A 87 -4.66 4.56 5.14
CA ILE A 87 -3.60 3.98 5.99
C ILE A 87 -4.18 3.15 7.12
N TRP A 88 -3.59 1.97 7.33
CA TRP A 88 -3.79 1.12 8.49
C TRP A 88 -2.47 0.92 9.21
N MET A 89 -2.49 0.97 10.53
CA MET A 89 -1.28 0.87 11.34
C MET A 89 -1.61 0.32 12.73
N GLY A 90 -0.67 -0.40 13.32
CA GLY A 90 -0.88 -0.92 14.67
C GLY A 90 0.21 -1.83 15.19
N LEU A 91 -0.13 -2.49 16.29
CA LEU A 91 0.63 -3.58 16.88
C LEU A 91 -0.07 -4.90 16.55
N THR A 92 0.69 -5.82 15.98
CA THR A 92 0.30 -7.21 15.80
C THR A 92 1.25 -8.12 16.59
N THR A 93 0.69 -9.18 17.17
CA THR A 93 1.46 -10.27 17.79
C THR A 93 1.68 -11.45 16.86
N GLN A 94 1.26 -11.32 15.60
CA GLN A 94 1.40 -12.37 14.60
C GLN A 94 2.87 -12.57 14.22
N SER A 95 3.17 -13.77 13.71
CA SER A 95 4.44 -14.00 13.02
C SER A 95 4.47 -13.22 11.69
N PRO A 96 5.66 -12.88 11.17
CA PRO A 96 5.78 -12.25 9.85
C PRO A 96 5.07 -13.04 8.74
N ALA A 97 5.11 -14.38 8.81
CA ALA A 97 4.47 -15.25 7.82
C ALA A 97 2.94 -15.17 7.90
N SER A 98 2.38 -15.20 9.11
CA SER A 98 0.93 -15.07 9.32
C SER A 98 0.42 -13.69 8.92
N PHE A 99 1.17 -12.63 9.26
CA PHE A 99 0.83 -11.27 8.84
C PHE A 99 0.81 -11.16 7.32
N ARG A 100 1.80 -11.74 6.63
CA ARG A 100 1.88 -11.75 5.17
C ARG A 100 0.74 -12.50 4.49
N GLN A 101 0.30 -13.64 5.06
CA GLN A 101 -0.78 -14.47 4.50
C GLN A 101 -2.10 -13.71 4.32
N TYR A 102 -2.31 -12.63 5.07
CA TYR A 102 -3.47 -11.75 4.92
C TYR A 102 -3.59 -11.13 3.50
N PHE A 103 -2.45 -10.92 2.84
CA PHE A 103 -2.34 -10.28 1.53
C PHE A 103 -2.30 -11.28 0.37
N ASP A 104 -2.35 -12.58 0.64
CA ASP A 104 -2.27 -13.61 -0.40
C ASP A 104 -3.47 -13.50 -1.36
N GLY A 105 -3.19 -13.51 -2.66
CA GLY A 105 -4.19 -13.42 -3.74
C GLY A 105 -4.87 -12.05 -3.86
N MET A 106 -4.29 -10.98 -3.29
CA MET A 106 -4.88 -9.63 -3.36
C MET A 106 -4.98 -9.09 -4.80
N ASP A 107 -4.08 -9.52 -5.67
CA ASP A 107 -3.97 -9.21 -7.10
C ASP A 107 -4.76 -10.18 -8.00
N GLU A 108 -5.45 -11.17 -7.41
CA GLU A 108 -6.32 -12.07 -8.15
C GLU A 108 -7.75 -11.54 -8.18
N LEU A 109 -8.29 -11.29 -9.37
CA LEU A 109 -9.65 -10.80 -9.54
C LEU A 109 -10.66 -11.80 -8.97
N ALA A 110 -11.47 -11.34 -8.01
CA ALA A 110 -12.52 -12.11 -7.35
C ALA A 110 -12.03 -13.40 -6.65
N ALA A 111 -10.77 -13.42 -6.18
CA ALA A 111 -10.30 -14.48 -5.27
C ALA A 111 -10.97 -14.41 -3.89
N PHE A 112 -11.47 -13.22 -3.52
CA PHE A 112 -12.07 -12.92 -2.23
C PHE A 112 -11.17 -13.34 -1.06
N GLY A 113 -9.87 -13.08 -1.17
CA GLY A 113 -8.90 -13.28 -0.08
C GLY A 113 -9.24 -12.49 1.19
N ALA A 114 -8.49 -12.68 2.27
CA ALA A 114 -8.79 -12.05 3.57
C ALA A 114 -8.88 -10.52 3.45
N ILE A 115 -7.86 -9.88 2.84
CA ILE A 115 -7.85 -8.43 2.61
C ILE A 115 -8.97 -7.96 1.68
N GLN A 116 -9.27 -8.67 0.59
CA GLN A 116 -10.33 -8.29 -0.36
C GLN A 116 -11.70 -8.25 0.32
N ARG A 117 -12.01 -9.25 1.16
CA ARG A 117 -13.26 -9.28 1.95
C ARG A 117 -13.32 -8.15 2.97
N ASP A 118 -12.22 -7.91 3.67
CA ASP A 118 -12.12 -6.88 4.69
C ASP A 118 -12.22 -5.45 4.12
N LEU A 119 -11.66 -5.23 2.93
CA LEU A 119 -11.70 -3.95 2.23
C LEU A 119 -12.90 -3.79 1.30
N GLY A 120 -13.79 -4.78 1.23
CA GLY A 120 -14.97 -4.74 0.37
C GLY A 120 -14.64 -4.51 -1.11
N THR A 121 -13.56 -5.10 -1.60
CA THR A 121 -13.11 -5.02 -3.00
C THR A 121 -12.87 -6.42 -3.56
N ASN A 122 -12.87 -6.56 -4.89
CA ASN A 122 -12.59 -7.83 -5.58
C ASN A 122 -11.18 -7.88 -6.20
N PHE A 123 -10.42 -6.81 -6.09
CA PHE A 123 -9.06 -6.69 -6.63
C PHE A 123 -8.33 -5.57 -5.90
N ILE A 124 -7.03 -5.74 -5.70
CA ILE A 124 -6.09 -4.73 -5.18
C ILE A 124 -4.86 -4.76 -6.07
N ASP A 125 -4.54 -3.61 -6.66
CA ASP A 125 -3.36 -3.48 -7.50
C ASP A 125 -2.10 -3.37 -6.62
N PRO A 126 -1.15 -4.33 -6.70
CA PRO A 126 0.07 -4.30 -5.89
C PRO A 126 0.97 -3.09 -6.19
N ASP A 127 0.83 -2.44 -7.34
CA ASP A 127 1.62 -1.24 -7.68
C ASP A 127 1.21 -0.01 -6.82
N TRP A 128 0.00 -0.03 -6.25
CA TRP A 128 -0.57 1.05 -5.45
C TRP A 128 -0.75 0.68 -3.97
N PHE A 129 -0.38 -0.54 -3.59
CA PHE A 129 -0.59 -1.08 -2.26
C PHE A 129 0.74 -1.45 -1.60
N TYR A 130 0.99 -0.91 -0.41
CA TYR A 130 2.22 -1.11 0.33
C TYR A 130 1.91 -1.64 1.72
N TRP A 131 2.77 -2.51 2.24
CA TRP A 131 2.71 -2.98 3.61
C TRP A 131 4.11 -3.26 4.13
N ASP A 132 4.28 -3.14 5.44
CA ASP A 132 5.52 -3.52 6.11
C ASP A 132 5.26 -4.09 7.51
N PHE A 133 6.22 -4.88 7.98
CA PHE A 133 6.23 -5.52 9.28
C PHE A 133 7.65 -5.49 9.86
N HIS A 134 7.75 -5.06 11.11
CA HIS A 134 8.97 -5.07 11.91
C HIS A 134 8.81 -6.03 13.08
N ALA A 135 9.83 -6.84 13.35
CA ALA A 135 9.76 -7.83 14.44
C ALA A 135 9.66 -7.21 15.83
N GLN A 136 10.13 -5.97 15.99
CA GLN A 136 10.07 -5.21 17.24
C GLN A 136 9.21 -3.96 17.03
N PRO A 137 8.33 -3.62 17.98
CA PRO A 137 7.66 -2.33 17.98
C PRO A 137 8.65 -1.17 17.91
N GLN A 138 8.29 -0.16 17.14
CA GLN A 138 9.03 1.10 17.04
C GLN A 138 8.09 2.27 17.25
N PRO A 139 8.61 3.48 17.57
CA PRO A 139 7.79 4.67 17.64
C PRO A 139 7.04 4.91 16.33
N VAL A 140 5.77 5.31 16.41
CA VAL A 140 4.94 5.64 15.22
C VAL A 140 5.63 6.65 14.29
N ALA A 141 6.43 7.57 14.84
CA ALA A 141 7.18 8.54 14.07
C ALA A 141 8.14 7.91 13.05
N SER A 142 8.75 6.76 13.36
CA SER A 142 9.62 6.04 12.43
C SER A 142 8.83 5.50 11.25
N PHE A 143 7.71 4.84 11.51
CA PHE A 143 6.82 4.30 10.48
C PHE A 143 6.23 5.39 9.57
N VAL A 144 5.89 6.55 10.13
CA VAL A 144 5.37 7.66 9.31
C VAL A 144 6.43 8.24 8.37
N GLN A 145 7.71 8.17 8.74
CA GLN A 145 8.80 8.55 7.82
C GLN A 145 8.95 7.52 6.68
N GLU A 146 8.68 6.24 6.94
CA GLU A 146 8.74 5.16 5.94
C GLU A 146 7.62 5.26 4.88
N LEU A 147 6.51 5.93 5.19
CA LEU A 147 5.39 6.14 4.25
C LEU A 147 5.75 7.04 3.05
N ASP A 148 6.87 7.78 3.09
CA ASP A 148 7.35 8.70 2.04
C ASP A 148 6.29 9.71 1.51
N CYS A 149 5.31 10.07 2.36
CA CYS A 149 4.28 11.06 2.05
C CYS A 149 4.73 12.50 2.37
N GLN A 150 3.99 13.51 1.91
CA GLN A 150 4.31 14.91 2.16
C GLN A 150 4.44 15.22 3.67
N PRO A 151 5.32 16.14 4.09
CA PRO A 151 5.51 16.47 5.52
C PRO A 151 4.22 16.88 6.25
N GLU A 152 3.32 17.57 5.55
CA GLU A 152 2.00 17.95 6.07
C GLU A 152 1.14 16.71 6.32
N THR A 153 1.17 15.74 5.41
CA THR A 153 0.49 14.45 5.50
C THR A 153 1.05 13.62 6.65
N GLN A 154 2.37 13.55 6.79
CA GLN A 154 3.03 12.89 7.93
C GLN A 154 2.53 13.44 9.27
N ALA A 155 2.40 14.77 9.40
CA ALA A 155 1.90 15.39 10.63
C ALA A 155 0.45 15.00 10.93
N LEU A 156 -0.40 14.87 9.90
CA LEU A 156 -1.79 14.41 10.04
C LEU A 156 -1.86 12.94 10.46
N VAL A 157 -1.05 12.07 9.84
CA VAL A 157 -0.98 10.64 10.18
C VAL A 157 -0.51 10.47 11.63
N LEU A 158 0.53 11.19 12.06
CA LEU A 158 1.00 11.16 13.44
C LEU A 158 -0.07 11.60 14.44
N LYS A 159 -0.82 12.65 14.11
CA LYS A 159 -1.93 13.12 14.94
C LYS A 159 -3.04 12.08 15.04
N ALA A 160 -3.40 11.44 13.92
CA ALA A 160 -4.42 10.40 13.88
C ALA A 160 -4.02 9.14 14.68
N ALA A 161 -2.78 8.68 14.52
CA ALA A 161 -2.25 7.55 15.28
C ALA A 161 -2.29 7.82 16.79
N ARG A 162 -1.85 9.00 17.23
CA ARG A 162 -1.91 9.41 18.65
C ARG A 162 -3.34 9.50 19.17
N ALA A 163 -4.28 9.99 18.36
CA ALA A 163 -5.70 10.05 18.74
C ALA A 163 -6.30 8.65 18.94
N LYS A 164 -5.77 7.63 18.25
CA LYS A 164 -6.10 6.21 18.42
C LYS A 164 -5.26 5.50 19.49
N GLY A 165 -4.49 6.25 20.28
CA GLY A 165 -3.66 5.71 21.37
C GLY A 165 -2.41 4.96 20.91
N LEU A 166 -2.01 5.09 19.64
CA LEU A 166 -0.82 4.44 19.12
C LEU A 166 0.42 5.31 19.42
N THR A 167 1.32 4.77 20.25
CA THR A 167 2.64 5.35 20.53
C THR A 167 3.76 4.55 19.87
N GLU A 168 3.61 3.23 19.84
CA GLU A 168 4.49 2.28 19.17
C GLU A 168 3.66 1.36 18.28
N VAL A 169 4.24 0.97 17.15
CA VAL A 169 3.64 0.12 16.12
C VAL A 169 4.70 -0.81 15.56
N ASN A 170 4.29 -1.93 14.98
CA ASN A 170 5.21 -2.85 14.33
C ASN A 170 4.76 -3.27 12.93
N ALA A 171 3.62 -2.75 12.45
CA ALA A 171 3.14 -3.03 11.11
C ALA A 171 2.26 -1.90 10.58
N PHE A 172 2.26 -1.77 9.26
CA PHE A 172 1.34 -0.91 8.53
C PHE A 172 0.98 -1.52 7.18
N PHE A 173 -0.14 -1.06 6.62
CA PHE A 173 -0.34 -1.10 5.18
C PHE A 173 -1.06 0.17 4.72
N CYS A 174 -0.85 0.54 3.47
CA CYS A 174 -1.49 1.70 2.87
C CYS A 174 -1.83 1.45 1.40
N HIS A 175 -2.86 2.16 0.94
CA HIS A 175 -3.26 2.18 -0.46
C HIS A 175 -3.20 3.62 -0.97
N VAL A 176 -2.39 3.83 -2.01
CA VAL A 176 -2.19 5.12 -2.68
C VAL A 176 -3.30 5.32 -3.71
N GLU A 177 -3.69 6.57 -3.94
CA GLU A 177 -4.83 6.97 -4.77
C GLU A 177 -6.16 6.31 -4.36
N ALA A 178 -6.36 6.13 -3.05
CA ALA A 178 -7.54 5.46 -2.52
C ALA A 178 -8.18 6.18 -1.33
N ARG A 179 -9.48 5.90 -1.17
CA ARG A 179 -10.24 6.18 0.05
C ARG A 179 -10.89 4.92 0.57
N PHE A 180 -10.84 4.76 1.88
CA PHE A 180 -11.53 3.71 2.59
C PHE A 180 -12.65 4.28 3.47
N HIS A 181 -13.81 3.65 3.38
CA HIS A 181 -15.01 3.92 4.18
C HIS A 181 -15.12 2.84 5.25
N GLU A 182 -14.69 3.18 6.47
CA GLU A 182 -14.76 2.27 7.61
C GLU A 182 -16.22 2.12 8.07
N ALA A 183 -16.79 0.92 7.89
CA ALA A 183 -18.16 0.62 8.32
C ALA A 183 -18.29 0.49 9.84
N GLU A 184 -17.25 -0.02 10.49
CA GLU A 184 -17.19 -0.30 11.93
C GLU A 184 -15.99 0.43 12.53
N PRO A 185 -16.19 1.59 13.19
CA PRO A 185 -15.10 2.32 13.81
C PRO A 185 -14.29 1.44 14.76
N GLU A 186 -12.96 1.56 14.69
CA GLU A 186 -12.02 0.81 15.55
C GLU A 186 -11.96 -0.70 15.26
N ARG A 187 -12.59 -1.16 14.17
CA ARG A 187 -12.36 -2.51 13.66
C ARG A 187 -10.87 -2.69 13.34
N ARG A 188 -10.38 -3.89 13.64
CA ARG A 188 -9.03 -4.29 13.29
C ARG A 188 -9.00 -5.06 11.97
N TYR A 189 -8.03 -4.72 11.14
CA TYR A 189 -7.75 -5.30 9.83
C TYR A 189 -6.35 -5.90 9.91
N ASN A 190 -6.26 -7.22 10.01
CA ASN A 190 -5.00 -7.91 10.30
C ASN A 190 -4.30 -7.36 11.58
N ASP A 191 -5.06 -7.22 12.66
CA ASP A 191 -4.72 -6.54 13.92
C ASP A 191 -4.51 -5.01 13.85
N LEU A 192 -4.48 -4.41 12.66
CA LEU A 192 -4.19 -2.99 12.50
C LEU A 192 -5.46 -2.14 12.53
N LEU A 193 -5.35 -0.91 13.03
CA LEU A 193 -6.45 0.05 13.01
C LEU A 193 -6.40 0.86 11.72
N PHE A 194 -7.56 1.11 11.12
CA PHE A 194 -7.65 2.14 10.09
C PHE A 194 -7.40 3.51 10.73
N LEU A 195 -6.38 4.24 10.26
CA LEU A 195 -6.04 5.56 10.77
C LEU A 195 -6.87 6.67 10.11
N GLY A 196 -7.18 6.49 8.83
CA GLY A 196 -7.94 7.46 8.05
C GLY A 196 -7.48 7.55 6.60
N ASN A 197 -8.13 8.46 5.89
CA ASN A 197 -7.77 8.91 4.56
C ASN A 197 -7.04 10.24 4.67
N PHE A 198 -5.91 10.37 3.99
CA PHE A 198 -5.06 11.55 4.06
C PHE A 198 -4.78 12.11 2.66
N PRO A 199 -4.71 13.44 2.50
CA PRO A 199 -4.25 14.02 1.24
C PRO A 199 -2.76 13.72 1.03
N ASP A 200 -2.31 13.48 -0.19
CA ASP A 200 -0.88 13.33 -0.51
C ASP A 200 -0.52 13.84 -1.93
#